data_AF-A0ABD0QUF8-F1
#
_entry.id   AF-A0ABD0QUF8-F1
#
_cell.length_a   1.000
_cell.length_b   1.000
_cell.length_c   1.000
_cell.angle_alpha   90.00
_cell.angle_beta   90.00
_cell.angle_gamma   90.00
#
_symmetry.space_group_name_H-M   'P 1'
#
loop_
_entity.id
_entity.type
_entity.pdbx_description
1 polymer ?
#
loop_
_entity_poly.entity_id
_entity_poly.type
_entity_poly.pdbx_seq_one_letter_code
_entity_poly.pdbx_strand_id
1 'polypeptide(L)' 'LVLNGWPVISAFAGDQDVTREAATNAGLVTMERGDKAYLKLERGNLMGGWKFSTFSGFLVFPL' A
#
# COMPACT_ATOMS: atom_id res chain seq x y z
N LEU A 1 2.43 2.08 -1.69
CA LEU A 1 3.10 2.51 -0.45
C LEU A 1 3.72 3.87 -0.68
N VAL A 2 3.37 4.84 0.16
CA VAL A 2 3.89 6.20 0.12
C VAL A 2 4.75 6.42 1.35
N LEU A 3 5.93 7.02 1.15
CA LEU A 3 6.84 7.48 2.20
C LEU A 3 7.00 8.99 2.06
N ASN A 4 6.61 9.75 3.10
CA ASN A 4 6.68 11.22 3.11
C ASN A 4 6.07 11.89 1.86
N GLY A 5 4.96 11.35 1.36
CA GLY A 5 4.28 11.86 0.17
C GLY A 5 4.79 11.31 -1.17
N TRP A 6 5.91 10.58 -1.18
CA TRP A 6 6.50 10.00 -2.40
C TRP A 6 6.17 8.50 -2.56
N PRO A 7 5.76 8.04 -3.76
CA PRO A 7 5.49 6.63 -4.00
C PRO A 7 6.79 5.81 -3.99
N VAL A 8 6.83 4.77 -3.16
CA VAL A 8 7.98 3.84 -3.08
C VAL A 8 7.71 2.57 -3.89
N ILE A 9 6.54 1.95 -3.69
CA ILE A 9 6.08 0.78 -4.45
C ILE A 9 4.60 0.91 -4.77
N SER A 10 4.21 0.37 -5.92
CA SER A 10 2.84 0.36 -6.44
C SER A 10 2.37 -1.08 -6.67
N ALA A 11 1.07 -1.29 -6.67
CA ALA A 11 0.44 -2.55 -6.99
C ALA A 11 -0.82 -2.25 -7.82
N PHE A 12 -1.23 -3.20 -8.67
CA PHE A 12 -2.35 -3.03 -9.57
C PHE A 12 -3.32 -4.21 -9.39
N ALA A 13 -4.60 -3.92 -9.50
CA ALA A 13 -5.68 -4.88 -9.63
C ALA A 13 -6.55 -4.42 -10.81
N GLY A 14 -6.99 -5.35 -11.63
CA GLY A 14 -7.83 -5.12 -12.80
C GLY A 14 -9.29 -4.90 -12.43
N ASP A 15 -10.04 -4.38 -13.41
CA ASP A 15 -11.47 -4.11 -13.35
C ASP A 15 -12.14 -4.87 -14.51
N GLN A 16 -11.93 -6.19 -14.57
CA GLN A 16 -12.42 -7.00 -15.70
C GLN A 16 -13.54 -7.99 -15.38
N ASP A 17 -13.98 -8.14 -14.13
CA ASP A 17 -15.20 -8.90 -13.78
C ASP A 17 -15.64 -8.64 -12.32
N VAL A 18 -16.76 -9.24 -11.89
CA VAL A 18 -17.29 -9.22 -10.50
C VAL A 18 -16.39 -9.98 -9.50
N THR A 19 -15.12 -10.21 -9.86
CA THR A 19 -14.15 -10.94 -9.04
C THR A 19 -13.49 -9.99 -8.04
N ARG A 20 -13.16 -10.52 -6.86
CA ARG A 20 -12.36 -9.78 -5.89
C ARG A 20 -10.89 -9.93 -6.25
N GLU A 21 -10.29 -8.86 -6.75
CA GLU A 21 -8.85 -8.80 -7.01
C GLU A 21 -8.10 -8.10 -5.86
N ALA A 22 -6.81 -8.39 -5.74
CA ALA A 22 -5.95 -7.82 -4.70
C ALA A 22 -4.71 -7.16 -5.30
N ALA A 23 -4.52 -5.88 -5.00
CA ALA A 23 -3.31 -5.14 -5.32
C ALA A 23 -2.25 -5.38 -4.22
N THR A 24 -1.55 -6.52 -4.29
CA THR A 24 -0.59 -6.97 -3.26
C THR A 24 0.84 -6.62 -3.62
N ASN A 25 1.59 -6.00 -2.70
CA ASN A 25 3.03 -5.78 -2.83
C ASN A 25 3.66 -5.63 -1.43
N ALA A 26 4.98 -5.81 -1.31
CA ALA A 26 5.75 -5.68 -0.08
C ALA A 26 7.18 -5.18 -0.36
N GLY A 27 7.81 -4.54 0.62
CA GLY A 27 9.18 -4.06 0.50
C GLY A 27 9.77 -3.62 1.84
N LEU A 28 11.10 -3.48 1.87
CA LEU A 28 11.83 -2.89 2.98
C LEU A 28 12.21 -1.46 2.63
N VAL A 29 12.09 -0.55 3.60
CA VAL A 29 12.43 0.87 3.46
C VAL A 29 13.22 1.32 4.68
N THR A 30 14.25 2.14 4.46
CA THR A 30 14.89 2.90 5.53
C THR A 30 14.00 4.08 5.89
N MET A 31 13.81 4.33 7.18
CA MET A 31 13.00 5.44 7.68
C MET A 31 13.73 6.16 8.81
N GLU A 32 13.65 7.48 8.80
CA GLU A 32 14.12 8.33 9.88
C GLU A 32 13.03 8.54 10.93
N ARG A 33 13.42 9.01 12.13
CA ARG A 33 12.46 9.37 13.16
C ARG A 33 11.52 10.46 12.65
N GLY A 34 10.23 10.15 12.58
CA GLY A 34 9.18 11.08 12.19
C GLY A 34 8.69 10.90 10.74
N ASP A 35 9.34 10.04 9.96
CA ASP A 35 8.87 9.66 8.63
C ASP A 35 7.50 8.98 8.70
N LYS A 36 6.68 9.22 7.67
CA LYS A 36 5.31 8.71 7.58
C LYS A 36 5.16 7.76 6.42
N ALA A 37 4.72 6.53 6.71
CA ALA A 37 4.36 5.53 5.73
C ALA A 37 2.85 5.27 5.72
N TYR A 38 2.22 5.27 4.55
CA TYR A 38 0.78 4.98 4.39
C TYR A 38 0.46 4.45 2.98
N LEU A 39 -0.76 3.93 2.81
CA LEU A 39 -1.27 3.56 1.49
C LEU A 39 -2.10 4.71 0.92
N LYS A 40 -1.92 4.97 -0.39
CA LYS A 40 -2.69 5.93 -1.17
C LYS A 40 -3.19 5.24 -2.43
N LEU A 41 -4.46 5.45 -2.75
CA LEU A 41 -5.03 5.04 -4.02
C LEU A 41 -4.64 6.07 -5.09
N GLU A 42 -3.71 5.71 -5.97
CA GLU A 42 -3.24 6.62 -7.04
C GLU A 42 -4.16 6.62 -8.26
N ARG A 43 -4.84 5.51 -8.56
CA ARG A 43 -5.75 5.38 -9.70
C ARG A 43 -6.93 4.48 -9.35
N GLY A 44 -8.10 4.77 -9.93
CA GLY A 44 -9.33 4.01 -9.71
C GLY A 44 -10.18 4.55 -8.56
N ASN A 45 -11.07 3.71 -8.04
CA ASN A 45 -11.95 4.03 -6.91
C ASN A 45 -12.14 2.79 -6.01
N LEU A 46 -12.77 2.98 -4.85
CA LEU A 46 -13.10 1.90 -3.90
C LEU A 46 -14.62 1.73 -3.71
N MET A 47 -15.41 2.01 -4.76
CA MET A 47 -16.84 1.73 -4.72
C MET A 47 -17.07 0.23 -4.51
N GLY A 48 -18.07 -0.13 -3.70
CA GLY A 48 -18.27 -1.51 -3.24
C GLY A 48 -17.42 -1.91 -2.02
N GLY A 49 -16.49 -1.05 -1.61
CA GLY A 49 -15.67 -1.23 -0.41
C GLY A 49 -14.45 -2.13 -0.62
N TRP A 50 -13.52 -2.06 0.33
CA TRP A 50 -12.24 -2.79 0.32
C TRP A 50 -12.18 -3.81 1.46
N LYS A 51 -13.32 -4.45 1.75
CA LYS A 51 -13.39 -5.46 2.81
C LYS A 51 -12.32 -6.52 2.55
N PHE A 52 -11.66 -6.97 3.62
CA PHE A 52 -10.54 -7.93 3.63
C PHE A 52 -9.16 -7.38 3.24
N SER A 53 -9.02 -6.11 2.83
CA SER A 53 -7.69 -5.51 2.63
C SER A 53 -6.89 -5.47 3.93
N THR A 54 -5.57 -5.68 3.81
CA THR A 54 -4.63 -5.67 4.95
C THR A 54 -3.48 -4.70 4.70
N PHE A 55 -2.97 -4.11 5.78
CA PHE A 55 -1.75 -3.31 5.76
C PHE A 55 -1.07 -3.43 7.13
N SER A 56 0.19 -3.88 7.14
CA SER A 56 0.97 -4.08 8.35
C SER A 56 2.45 -3.81 8.08
N GLY A 57 3.21 -3.56 9.14
CA GLY A 57 4.66 -3.32 9.08
C GLY A 57 5.26 -3.36 10.48
N PHE A 58 6.57 -3.58 10.55
CA PHE A 58 7.34 -3.62 11.80
C PHE A 58 8.78 -3.17 11.56
N LEU A 59 9.47 -2.76 12.63
CA LEU A 59 10.89 -2.43 12.60
C LEU A 59 11.73 -3.72 12.57
N VAL A 60 12.53 -3.93 11.53
CA VAL A 60 13.43 -5.09 11.44
C VAL A 60 14.60 -4.95 12.41
N PHE A 61 15.30 -3.81 12.35
CA PHE A 61 16.35 -3.40 13.30
C PHE A 61 16.56 -1.88 13.21
N PRO A 62 17.02 -1.21 14.29
CA PRO A 62 17.47 0.19 14.23
C PRO A 62 18.81 0.32 13.50
N LEU A 63 19.07 1.50 12.94
CA LEU A 63 20.37 1.90 12.37
C LEU A 63 21.14 2.79 13.34
#